data_AF-A0A9P6JSS7-F1
#
_entry.id   AF-A0A9P6JSS7-F1
#
_cell.length_a   1.000
_cell.length_b   1.000
_cell.length_c   1.000
_cell.angle_alpha   90.00
_cell.angle_beta   90.00
_cell.angle_gamma   90.00
#
_symmetry.space_group_name_H-M   'P 1'
#
loop_
_entity.id
_entity.type
_entity.pdbx_description
1 polymer ?
#
loop_
_entity_poly.entity_id
_entity_poly.type
_entity_poly.pdbx_seq_one_letter_code
_entity_poly.pdbx_strand_id
1 'polypeptide(L)'
;MSGQAGPSVNRVVGTEPGELDKSQRSRLLRHPKAVLSFASFDPYAATAREASDISQLSLQEDRCRPKRIVVETIAGRCSSWRWVPGARKEEGVVDEGAFPRIVVVCGQEYEFSQEQWDIYKLDPVYDCFVRLPPAFTVIALKESFNPSHPISHGTQSNVFGGEEISDGEYMMVDEESPFPSSTSNLRSPKRKQPSQPFDFMPSLQGESSKPKRPAHVSFQSLRQDDDENEYLAEDILNRNTKLYTAKHQKRARTLSPETGKRAVYAHRSKHESKKQARRREEMEARREIRERHFLKEVENEAQFYGNGRMPDIPEDQLPEDPYDETPANDDEQPTECEDPVSASLRKMNQLNADRERERLREKQLGAVEEIRPSTRADQLRAEAGRKRAAEEARKTRVEEEAKLREQQEAALLEARRRKRAEMLAKVERERRHRNEQWLSGPWTTTRAIERYKMTCAFFDKAKFSEESFPLAFIDIPWPSLRHPLHIRPEDIDWQSTNEFFTSLKPVLRGQAYKDFLKQSLQRFHPDRWSSRNLFAAILNEDERNEIDTAVNTVSKALGALYAEARTSSYN
;
A
#
# COMPACT_ATOMS: atom_id res chain seq x y z
N MET A 1 29.94 -53.64 43.10
CA MET A 1 29.79 -52.60 42.06
C MET A 1 29.02 -51.45 42.67
N SER A 2 29.73 -50.46 43.21
CA SER A 2 29.17 -49.20 43.68
C SER A 2 28.78 -48.38 42.46
N GLY A 3 27.49 -48.37 42.12
CA GLY A 3 26.96 -47.51 41.07
C GLY A 3 27.22 -46.06 41.44
N GLN A 4 28.16 -45.41 40.76
CA GLN A 4 28.31 -43.96 40.83
C GLN A 4 27.00 -43.36 40.33
N ALA A 5 26.26 -42.72 41.23
CA ALA A 5 25.13 -41.90 40.85
C ALA A 5 25.66 -40.83 39.88
N GLY A 6 25.17 -40.86 38.63
CA GLY A 6 25.51 -39.85 37.65
C GLY A 6 25.15 -38.45 38.18
N PRO A 7 25.79 -37.39 37.65
CA PRO A 7 25.48 -36.02 38.05
C PRO A 7 23.98 -35.77 37.89
N SER A 8 23.29 -35.53 39.01
CA SER A 8 21.88 -35.18 39.00
C SER A 8 21.74 -33.75 38.49
N VAL A 9 21.19 -33.57 37.30
CA VAL A 9 20.87 -32.23 36.78
C VAL A 9 19.73 -31.66 37.60
N ASN A 10 19.91 -30.45 38.13
CA ASN A 10 18.87 -29.74 38.86
C ASN A 10 17.76 -29.29 37.91
N ARG A 11 16.51 -29.56 38.27
CA ARG A 11 15.33 -29.22 37.46
C ARG A 11 14.65 -27.97 38.00
N VAL A 12 14.39 -27.00 37.11
CA VAL A 12 13.83 -25.67 37.42
C VAL A 12 12.51 -25.52 36.63
N VAL A 13 11.38 -25.59 37.34
CA VAL A 13 10.04 -25.69 36.74
C VAL A 13 9.04 -24.80 37.45
N GLY A 14 8.21 -24.09 36.69
CA GLY A 14 7.12 -23.27 37.24
C GLY A 14 7.07 -21.87 36.65
N THR A 15 6.18 -21.04 37.21
CA THR A 15 5.99 -19.64 36.78
C THR A 15 6.49 -18.61 37.80
N GLU A 16 7.15 -19.07 38.87
CA GLU A 16 7.65 -18.19 39.93
C GLU A 16 9.03 -17.62 39.57
N PRO A 17 9.19 -16.29 39.47
CA PRO A 17 10.49 -15.69 39.22
C PRO A 17 11.37 -15.76 40.45
N GLY A 18 12.67 -15.99 40.22
CA GLY A 18 13.71 -15.95 41.23
C GLY A 18 14.04 -17.27 41.92
N GLU A 19 13.79 -18.41 41.26
CA GLU A 19 14.20 -19.73 41.75
C GLU A 19 15.74 -19.85 41.90
N LEU A 20 16.53 -19.36 40.93
CA LEU A 20 18.00 -19.34 41.04
C LEU A 20 18.55 -17.96 41.44
N ASP A 21 17.89 -16.86 41.06
CA ASP A 21 18.24 -15.49 41.46
C ASP A 21 17.08 -14.79 42.18
N LYS A 22 17.15 -14.74 43.51
CA LYS A 22 16.12 -14.12 44.36
C LYS A 22 15.82 -12.65 44.02
N SER A 23 16.77 -11.93 43.42
CA SER A 23 16.60 -10.52 43.05
C SER A 23 15.84 -10.31 41.74
N GLN A 24 15.69 -11.36 40.92
CA GLN A 24 14.91 -11.35 39.68
C GLN A 24 13.46 -10.94 39.92
N ARG A 25 12.84 -11.39 41.02
CA ARG A 25 11.45 -11.08 41.35
C ARG A 25 11.19 -9.57 41.44
N SER A 26 12.08 -8.81 42.08
CA SER A 26 11.97 -7.36 42.20
C SER A 26 12.23 -6.60 40.90
N ARG A 27 12.97 -7.18 39.96
CA ARG A 27 13.21 -6.58 38.63
C ARG A 27 12.07 -6.83 37.67
N LEU A 28 11.47 -8.01 37.73
CA LEU A 28 10.45 -8.45 36.77
C LEU A 28 9.04 -8.01 37.12
N LEU A 29 8.64 -8.14 38.40
CA LEU A 29 7.27 -7.88 38.84
C LEU A 29 7.07 -6.38 39.08
N ARG A 30 5.96 -5.83 38.58
CA ARG A 30 5.52 -4.46 38.88
C ARG A 30 5.01 -4.33 40.31
N HIS A 31 4.53 -5.42 40.88
CA HIS A 31 4.02 -5.47 42.25
C HIS A 31 4.52 -6.74 42.98
N PRO A 32 4.93 -6.67 44.25
CA PRO A 32 5.53 -7.80 44.96
C PRO A 32 4.60 -9.02 45.10
N LYS A 33 3.28 -8.79 45.12
CA LYS A 33 2.24 -9.84 45.18
C LYS A 33 1.71 -10.28 43.81
N ALA A 34 2.29 -9.79 42.72
CA ALA A 34 1.87 -10.21 41.39
C ALA A 34 2.28 -11.67 41.11
N VAL A 35 1.49 -12.35 40.28
CA VAL A 35 1.77 -13.69 39.78
C VAL A 35 1.87 -13.62 38.26
N LEU A 36 2.89 -14.28 37.70
CA LEU A 36 3.05 -14.42 36.25
C LEU A 36 2.34 -15.69 35.78
N SER A 37 1.67 -15.57 34.65
CA SER A 37 1.11 -16.66 33.87
C SER A 37 1.51 -16.49 32.42
N PHE A 38 1.76 -17.58 31.71
CA PHE A 38 2.19 -17.55 30.32
C PHE A 38 1.10 -18.08 29.42
N ALA A 39 0.93 -17.45 28.25
CA ALA A 39 -0.01 -17.87 27.24
C ALA A 39 0.58 -17.68 25.84
N SER A 40 -0.03 -18.31 24.85
CA SER A 40 0.30 -18.11 23.44
C SER A 40 -0.77 -17.22 22.82
N PHE A 41 -0.36 -16.09 22.26
CA PHE A 41 -1.22 -15.25 21.44
C PHE A 41 -1.17 -15.76 20.00
N ASP A 42 -2.34 -16.19 19.52
CA ASP A 42 -2.57 -16.52 18.13
C ASP A 42 -3.32 -15.36 17.45
N PRO A 43 -2.69 -14.65 16.48
CA PRO A 43 -3.35 -13.59 15.73
C PRO A 43 -4.66 -14.02 15.06
N TYR A 44 -4.78 -15.29 14.64
CA TYR A 44 -5.98 -15.81 14.01
C TYR A 44 -7.13 -15.97 15.00
N ALA A 45 -6.83 -16.34 16.24
CA ALA A 45 -7.83 -16.42 17.30
C ALA A 45 -8.30 -15.01 17.75
N ALA A 46 -7.42 -14.01 17.66
CA ALA A 46 -7.71 -12.64 18.07
C ALA A 46 -8.43 -11.80 17.00
N THR A 47 -8.39 -12.23 15.73
CA THR A 47 -9.06 -11.52 14.64
C THR A 47 -10.54 -11.89 14.61
N ALA A 48 -11.43 -10.91 14.75
CA ALA A 48 -12.87 -11.14 14.66
C ALA A 48 -13.21 -11.78 13.31
N ARG A 49 -13.97 -12.89 13.33
CA ARG A 49 -14.32 -13.72 12.16
C ARG A 49 -14.99 -12.97 11.00
N GLU A 50 -15.41 -11.72 11.19
CA GLU A 50 -16.12 -10.92 10.19
C GLU A 50 -15.19 -10.18 9.20
N ALA A 51 -13.88 -10.13 9.45
CA ALA A 51 -12.92 -9.49 8.55
C ALA A 51 -12.33 -10.50 7.53
N SER A 52 -13.15 -10.94 6.57
CA SER A 52 -12.80 -11.94 5.55
C SER A 52 -11.67 -11.55 4.57
N ASP A 53 -11.07 -10.37 4.71
CA ASP A 53 -10.10 -9.81 3.76
C ASP A 53 -8.64 -9.81 4.25
N ILE A 54 -8.38 -10.24 5.51
CA ILE A 54 -7.01 -10.24 6.06
C ILE A 54 -6.18 -11.41 5.52
N SER A 55 -6.82 -12.50 5.08
CA SER A 55 -6.16 -13.65 4.46
C SER A 55 -5.54 -13.35 3.09
N GLN A 56 -5.90 -12.21 2.46
CA GLN A 56 -5.29 -11.76 1.20
C GLN A 56 -4.06 -10.87 1.40
N LEU A 57 -3.84 -10.38 2.62
CA LEU A 57 -2.56 -9.77 2.98
C LEU A 57 -1.60 -10.93 3.21
N SER A 58 -0.73 -11.18 2.23
CA SER A 58 0.44 -12.06 2.33
C SER A 58 1.37 -11.52 3.43
N LEU A 59 0.95 -11.69 4.68
CA LEU A 59 1.75 -11.51 5.86
C LEU A 59 2.67 -12.72 5.86
N GLN A 60 3.93 -12.48 5.51
CA GLN A 60 5.04 -13.44 5.56
C GLN A 60 4.78 -14.49 6.64
N GLU A 61 4.76 -15.75 6.23
CA GLU A 61 4.34 -16.92 7.01
C GLU A 61 5.03 -17.01 8.40
N ASP A 62 6.24 -16.43 8.51
CA ASP A 62 7.00 -16.28 9.75
C ASP A 62 6.33 -15.38 10.82
N ARG A 63 5.43 -14.48 10.44
CA ARG A 63 4.67 -13.60 11.35
C ARG A 63 3.47 -14.29 11.99
N CYS A 64 3.10 -15.46 11.50
CA CYS A 64 1.90 -16.19 11.92
C CYS A 64 2.14 -17.24 13.01
N ARG A 65 3.38 -17.42 13.47
CA ARG A 65 3.66 -18.31 14.61
C ARG A 65 3.07 -17.71 15.90
N PRO A 66 2.37 -18.52 16.73
CA PRO A 66 1.86 -18.06 18.01
C PRO A 66 2.98 -17.41 18.84
N LYS A 67 2.77 -16.17 19.26
CA LYS A 67 3.76 -15.42 20.03
C LYS A 67 3.48 -15.59 21.52
N ARG A 68 4.51 -15.83 22.31
CA ARG A 68 4.36 -15.98 23.77
C ARG A 68 4.10 -14.62 24.43
N ILE A 69 3.09 -14.57 25.29
CA ILE A 69 2.80 -13.44 26.16
C ILE A 69 2.93 -13.87 27.61
N VAL A 70 3.31 -12.91 28.46
CA VAL A 70 3.23 -13.04 29.91
C VAL A 70 2.09 -12.15 30.41
N VAL A 71 1.23 -12.71 31.24
CA VAL A 71 0.13 -12.03 31.91
C VAL A 71 0.46 -11.94 33.40
N GLU A 72 0.67 -10.72 33.88
CA GLU A 72 0.91 -10.39 35.27
C GLU A 72 -0.43 -10.07 35.94
N THR A 73 -0.83 -10.89 36.92
CA THR A 73 -2.08 -10.75 37.65
C THR A 73 -1.82 -10.33 39.09
N ILE A 74 -2.50 -9.28 39.53
CA ILE A 74 -2.48 -8.82 40.93
C ILE A 74 -3.84 -9.16 41.54
N ALA A 75 -3.86 -10.00 42.58
CA ALA A 75 -5.09 -10.42 43.23
C ALA A 75 -5.95 -9.22 43.67
N GLY A 76 -7.22 -9.21 43.23
CA GLY A 76 -8.18 -8.12 43.51
C GLY A 76 -7.97 -6.83 42.70
N ARG A 77 -7.07 -6.82 41.71
CA ARG A 77 -6.84 -5.69 40.78
C ARG A 77 -6.91 -6.16 39.33
N CYS A 78 -6.40 -5.35 38.41
CA CYS A 78 -6.32 -5.66 36.98
C CYS A 78 -5.20 -6.66 36.64
N SER A 79 -5.36 -7.38 35.53
CA SER A 79 -4.28 -8.10 34.86
C SER A 79 -3.66 -7.20 33.78
N SER A 80 -2.34 -7.27 33.65
CA SER A 80 -1.61 -6.62 32.56
C SER A 80 -0.80 -7.67 31.80
N TRP A 81 -0.52 -7.44 30.52
CA TRP A 81 0.23 -8.39 29.71
C TRP A 81 1.32 -7.70 28.90
N ARG A 82 2.37 -8.45 28.55
CA ARG A 82 3.45 -8.01 27.65
C ARG A 82 3.98 -9.19 26.84
N TRP A 83 4.61 -8.90 25.72
CA TRP A 83 5.29 -9.90 24.90
C TRP A 83 6.51 -10.47 25.63
N VAL A 84 6.73 -11.78 25.51
CA VAL A 84 8.00 -12.39 25.89
C VAL A 84 9.00 -12.14 24.77
N PRO A 85 10.15 -11.48 25.03
CA PRO A 85 11.19 -11.29 24.02
C PRO A 85 11.66 -12.62 23.43
N GLY A 86 12.06 -12.62 22.17
CA GLY A 86 12.77 -13.76 21.58
C GLY A 86 14.20 -13.85 22.13
N ALA A 87 14.70 -15.06 22.34
CA ALA A 87 16.11 -15.27 22.66
C ALA A 87 16.99 -14.90 21.46
N ARG A 88 18.23 -14.50 21.73
CA ARG A 88 19.23 -14.40 20.67
C ARG A 88 19.55 -15.81 20.18
N LYS A 89 19.69 -15.94 18.86
CA LYS A 89 19.96 -17.21 18.19
C LYS A 89 21.31 -17.14 17.51
N GLU A 90 22.06 -18.22 17.58
CA GLU A 90 23.24 -18.43 16.73
C GLU A 90 22.80 -18.51 15.26
N GLU A 91 23.68 -18.09 14.35
CA GLU A 91 23.40 -18.15 12.92
C GLU A 91 23.07 -19.60 12.50
N GLY A 92 21.95 -19.80 11.79
CA GLY A 92 21.46 -21.12 11.41
C GLY A 92 20.43 -21.74 12.38
N VAL A 93 20.19 -21.14 13.55
CA VAL A 93 19.14 -21.60 14.47
C VAL A 93 17.79 -20.97 14.09
N VAL A 94 16.84 -21.78 13.66
CA VAL A 94 15.51 -21.32 13.20
C VAL A 94 14.59 -20.98 14.39
N ASP A 95 14.54 -21.83 15.41
CA ASP A 95 13.68 -21.67 16.58
C ASP A 95 14.39 -21.95 17.91
N GLU A 96 13.72 -21.71 19.02
CA GLU A 96 14.27 -21.92 20.37
C GLU A 96 14.25 -23.40 20.80
N GLY A 97 13.75 -24.31 19.96
CA GLY A 97 13.59 -25.74 20.25
C GLY A 97 12.41 -26.08 21.17
N ALA A 98 12.32 -27.36 21.54
CA ALA A 98 11.33 -27.89 22.47
C ALA A 98 11.80 -27.78 23.94
N PHE A 99 10.84 -27.76 24.86
CA PHE A 99 11.06 -27.77 26.31
C PHE A 99 10.37 -28.99 26.95
N PRO A 100 10.88 -29.54 28.07
CA PRO A 100 12.02 -29.07 28.85
C PRO A 100 13.37 -29.31 28.16
N ARG A 101 14.39 -28.50 28.48
CA ARG A 101 15.73 -28.64 27.91
C ARG A 101 16.83 -28.28 28.89
N ILE A 102 18.05 -28.77 28.64
CA ILE A 102 19.25 -28.43 29.40
C ILE A 102 19.73 -27.03 28.99
N VAL A 103 19.87 -26.15 29.98
CA VAL A 103 20.32 -24.77 29.85
C VAL A 103 21.48 -24.53 30.80
N VAL A 104 22.54 -23.91 30.31
CA VAL A 104 23.70 -23.51 31.13
C VAL A 104 23.46 -22.10 31.66
N VAL A 105 23.16 -21.96 32.95
CA VAL A 105 22.95 -20.69 33.62
C VAL A 105 24.19 -20.32 34.40
N CYS A 106 24.87 -19.24 34.01
CA CYS A 106 26.11 -18.78 34.66
C CYS A 106 27.17 -19.88 34.83
N GLY A 107 27.27 -20.81 33.87
CA GLY A 107 28.24 -21.91 33.86
C GLY A 107 27.78 -23.22 34.52
N GLN A 108 26.53 -23.30 35.01
CA GLN A 108 25.96 -24.52 35.61
C GLN A 108 24.78 -25.05 34.80
N GLU A 109 24.67 -26.37 34.68
CA GLU A 109 23.62 -27.03 33.90
C GLU A 109 22.34 -27.24 34.72
N TYR A 110 21.21 -26.85 34.13
CA TYR A 110 19.88 -27.01 34.70
C TYR A 110 18.90 -27.48 33.64
N GLU A 111 17.93 -28.31 34.02
CA GLU A 111 16.80 -28.67 33.17
C GLU A 111 15.68 -27.64 33.36
N PHE A 112 15.40 -26.84 32.33
CA PHE A 112 14.45 -25.73 32.37
C PHE A 112 13.11 -26.10 31.73
N SER A 113 12.01 -25.70 32.37
CA SER A 113 10.70 -25.55 31.72
C SER A 113 10.66 -24.35 30.76
N GLN A 114 9.66 -24.32 29.87
CA GLN A 114 9.46 -23.19 28.95
C GLN A 114 9.14 -21.89 29.70
N GLU A 115 8.36 -21.99 30.78
CA GLU A 115 7.98 -20.86 31.63
C GLU A 115 9.21 -20.24 32.30
N GLN A 116 10.08 -21.06 32.89
CA GLN A 116 11.32 -20.57 33.51
C GLN A 116 12.25 -19.93 32.46
N TRP A 117 12.36 -20.51 31.26
CA TRP A 117 13.11 -19.87 30.18
C TRP A 117 12.55 -18.50 29.78
N ASP A 118 11.22 -18.39 29.64
CA ASP A 118 10.54 -17.13 29.32
C ASP A 118 10.70 -16.09 30.44
N ILE A 119 10.75 -16.50 31.72
CA ILE A 119 11.04 -15.61 32.86
C ILE A 119 12.41 -14.95 32.70
N TYR A 120 13.45 -15.71 32.35
CA TYR A 120 14.79 -15.16 32.17
C TYR A 120 14.90 -14.24 30.94
N LYS A 121 14.17 -14.51 29.86
CA LYS A 121 14.12 -13.61 28.68
C LYS A 121 13.47 -12.25 29.00
N LEU A 122 12.60 -12.19 30.01
CA LEU A 122 11.97 -10.95 30.44
C LEU A 122 12.93 -10.06 31.27
N ASP A 123 14.00 -10.63 31.82
CA ASP A 123 14.89 -9.91 32.73
C ASP A 123 16.03 -9.25 31.96
N PRO A 124 16.10 -7.90 31.93
CA PRO A 124 17.11 -7.20 31.14
C PRO A 124 18.56 -7.43 31.60
N VAL A 125 18.76 -8.01 32.79
CA VAL A 125 20.08 -8.34 33.34
C VAL A 125 20.66 -9.62 32.73
N TYR A 126 19.85 -10.47 32.11
CA TYR A 126 20.29 -11.72 31.51
C TYR A 126 20.28 -11.64 29.98
N ASP A 127 21.26 -12.29 29.34
CA ASP A 127 21.27 -12.55 27.91
C ASP A 127 20.98 -14.04 27.68
N CYS A 128 19.88 -14.33 26.99
CA CYS A 128 19.44 -15.69 26.66
C CYS A 128 19.87 -16.01 25.23
N PHE A 129 20.77 -16.97 25.07
CA PHE A 129 21.38 -17.32 23.79
C PHE A 129 21.16 -18.80 23.44
N VAL A 130 20.58 -19.04 22.26
CA VAL A 130 20.33 -20.38 21.70
C VAL A 130 21.43 -20.73 20.71
N ARG A 131 22.18 -21.78 21.01
CA ARG A 131 23.25 -22.32 20.17
C ARG A 131 22.77 -23.44 19.27
N LEU A 132 23.52 -23.70 18.19
CA LEU A 132 23.33 -24.86 17.32
C LEU A 132 23.60 -26.15 18.10
N PRO A 133 22.73 -27.17 18.00
CA PRO A 133 23.02 -28.51 18.52
C PRO A 133 24.36 -29.02 17.97
N PRO A 134 25.22 -29.65 18.80
CA PRO A 134 24.95 -30.20 20.13
C PRO A 134 25.19 -29.24 21.30
N ALA A 135 25.52 -27.97 21.05
CA ALA A 135 25.82 -27.03 22.12
C ALA A 135 24.56 -26.66 22.92
N PHE A 136 24.72 -26.53 24.25
CA PHE A 136 23.63 -26.13 25.12
C PHE A 136 23.29 -24.64 24.96
N THR A 137 22.02 -24.33 25.16
CA THR A 137 21.51 -22.96 25.40
C THR A 137 22.17 -22.37 26.62
N VAL A 138 22.46 -21.07 26.58
CA VAL A 138 23.18 -20.36 27.66
C VAL A 138 22.36 -19.18 28.13
N ILE A 139 22.27 -19.01 29.45
CA ILE A 139 21.83 -17.79 30.11
C ILE A 139 23.05 -17.18 30.80
N ALA A 140 23.51 -16.05 30.29
CA ALA A 140 24.63 -15.31 30.84
C ALA A 140 24.13 -14.02 31.51
N LEU A 141 24.82 -13.57 32.55
CA LEU A 141 24.64 -12.20 33.01
C LEU A 141 25.14 -11.28 31.90
N LYS A 142 24.30 -10.33 31.49
CA LYS A 142 24.71 -9.26 30.60
C LYS A 142 25.72 -8.44 31.38
N GLU A 143 27.01 -8.61 31.08
CA GLU A 143 28.06 -7.75 31.62
C GLU A 143 27.58 -6.32 31.45
N SER A 144 27.44 -5.60 32.58
CA SER A 144 26.86 -4.26 32.62
C SER A 144 27.43 -3.47 31.45
N PHE A 145 26.58 -3.24 30.45
CA PHE A 145 26.98 -2.64 29.20
C PHE A 145 27.52 -1.25 29.55
N ASN A 146 28.84 -1.12 29.68
CA ASN A 146 29.49 0.18 29.83
C ASN A 146 29.20 0.90 28.52
N PRO A 147 28.34 1.93 28.48
CA PRO A 147 27.90 2.55 27.23
C PRO A 147 29.00 3.39 26.55
N SER A 148 30.27 3.19 26.90
CA SER A 148 31.42 4.00 26.49
C SER A 148 32.21 3.43 25.30
N HIS A 149 31.83 2.29 24.72
CA HIS A 149 32.47 1.80 23.49
C HIS A 149 31.57 2.03 22.27
N PRO A 150 31.96 2.93 21.34
CA PRO A 150 31.28 3.04 20.05
C PRO A 150 31.47 1.71 19.31
N ILE A 151 30.36 1.04 19.05
CA ILE A 151 30.32 -0.18 18.24
C ILE A 151 30.88 0.19 16.86
N SER A 152 32.05 -0.34 16.55
CA SER A 152 32.62 -0.33 15.21
C SER A 152 31.69 -1.15 14.33
N HIS A 153 30.90 -0.47 13.49
CA HIS A 153 30.14 -1.12 12.44
C HIS A 153 31.12 -1.76 11.46
N GLY A 154 31.27 -3.08 11.57
CA GLY A 154 31.98 -3.91 10.62
C GLY A 154 31.30 -3.84 9.25
N THR A 155 32.14 -3.55 8.26
CA THR A 155 31.86 -3.48 6.83
C THR A 155 31.05 -4.69 6.34
N GLN A 156 29.77 -4.48 6.01
CA GLN A 156 29.03 -5.37 5.11
C GLN A 156 28.66 -4.61 3.83
N SER A 157 28.87 -5.31 2.73
CA SER A 157 28.85 -4.90 1.34
C SER A 157 27.49 -4.38 0.86
N ASN A 158 27.55 -3.28 0.10
CA ASN A 158 26.52 -2.76 -0.81
C ASN A 158 25.87 -3.85 -1.68
N VAL A 159 24.56 -4.10 -1.54
CA VAL A 159 23.61 -4.41 -2.63
C VAL A 159 22.18 -4.08 -2.17
N PHE A 160 21.56 -3.09 -2.85
CA PHE A 160 20.13 -2.70 -2.92
C PHE A 160 19.39 -2.19 -1.67
N GLY A 161 18.98 -0.92 -1.75
CA GLY A 161 18.20 -0.21 -0.74
C GLY A 161 16.69 -0.48 -0.80
N GLY A 162 16.11 -0.54 0.39
CA GLY A 162 14.70 -0.32 0.67
C GLY A 162 14.62 0.44 1.99
N GLU A 163 13.94 1.60 1.97
CA GLU A 163 13.69 2.45 3.14
C GLU A 163 12.92 1.67 4.22
N GLU A 164 13.61 1.29 5.31
CA GLU A 164 12.96 0.93 6.56
C GLU A 164 12.80 2.19 7.44
N ILE A 165 11.53 2.49 7.71
CA ILE A 165 11.09 3.53 8.64
C ILE A 165 11.39 3.01 10.06
N SER A 166 12.38 3.64 10.69
CA SER A 166 12.78 3.42 12.08
C SER A 166 11.76 4.07 13.03
N ASP A 167 10.83 3.27 13.53
CA ASP A 167 9.99 3.62 14.69
C ASP A 167 10.79 3.36 15.98
N GLY A 168 11.51 4.39 16.41
CA GLY A 168 12.14 4.46 17.73
C GLY A 168 11.26 5.22 18.72
N GLU A 169 10.50 4.50 19.54
CA GLU A 169 9.96 5.00 20.80
C GLU A 169 11.11 5.23 21.80
N TYR A 170 11.34 6.49 22.18
CA TYR A 170 12.23 6.86 23.29
C TYR A 170 11.37 7.35 24.46
N MET A 171 11.47 6.62 25.57
CA MET A 171 10.78 6.88 26.84
C MET A 171 11.47 8.00 27.63
N MET A 172 10.63 8.67 28.41
CA MET A 172 10.95 9.77 29.33
C MET A 172 11.85 9.32 30.49
N VAL A 173 12.68 10.24 30.93
CA VAL A 173 13.48 10.24 32.17
C VAL A 173 12.65 10.93 33.27
N ASP A 174 12.75 10.49 34.52
CA ASP A 174 12.81 11.44 35.65
C ASP A 174 13.66 10.92 36.83
N GLU A 175 14.25 11.91 37.49
CA GLU A 175 15.27 11.94 38.55
C GLU A 175 14.78 11.47 39.93
N GLU A 176 15.68 10.87 40.74
CA GLU A 176 16.17 11.46 42.01
C GLU A 176 17.04 10.46 42.83
N SER A 177 18.36 10.71 42.95
CA SER A 177 19.17 10.47 44.17
C SER A 177 20.65 10.81 43.99
N PRO A 178 21.41 11.08 45.09
CA PRO A 178 22.35 12.21 45.16
C PRO A 178 23.83 11.87 44.94
N PHE A 179 24.60 12.96 44.73
CA PHE A 179 26.05 13.10 44.48
C PHE A 179 27.01 12.19 45.29
N PRO A 180 28.21 11.94 44.74
CA PRO A 180 29.36 12.77 45.12
C PRO A 180 30.23 13.30 43.97
N SER A 181 31.08 14.24 44.37
CA SER A 181 31.96 15.20 43.70
C SER A 181 33.18 14.69 42.91
N SER A 182 33.75 15.63 42.11
CA SER A 182 35.13 15.69 41.55
C SER A 182 35.37 14.92 40.24
N THR A 183 36.06 15.39 39.19
CA THR A 183 37.08 16.44 39.00
C THR A 183 37.03 17.05 37.58
N SER A 184 37.68 18.20 37.46
CA SER A 184 38.07 19.00 36.28
C SER A 184 38.42 18.26 34.98
N ASN A 185 38.00 18.81 33.83
CA ASN A 185 38.90 18.96 32.68
C ASN A 185 38.47 20.10 31.73
N LEU A 186 39.37 21.06 31.60
CA LEU A 186 39.36 22.20 30.69
C LEU A 186 39.40 21.73 29.23
N ARG A 187 38.54 22.30 28.37
CA ARG A 187 38.77 22.28 26.91
C ARG A 187 38.42 23.63 26.27
N SER A 188 39.36 24.06 25.45
CA SER A 188 39.60 25.39 24.89
C SER A 188 38.58 25.81 23.81
N PRO A 189 38.38 27.13 23.58
CA PRO A 189 37.42 27.63 22.60
C PRO A 189 37.97 27.57 21.16
N LYS A 190 37.15 27.04 20.25
CA LYS A 190 37.45 26.97 18.81
C LYS A 190 37.15 28.34 18.16
N ARG A 191 38.24 28.95 17.67
CA ARG A 191 38.35 30.23 16.95
C ARG A 191 37.47 30.26 15.69
N LYS A 192 36.54 31.21 15.60
CA LYS A 192 35.78 31.54 14.38
C LYS A 192 36.59 32.52 13.53
N GLN A 193 36.78 32.21 12.24
CA GLN A 193 37.28 33.13 11.22
C GLN A 193 36.12 33.97 10.66
N PRO A 194 36.34 35.26 10.32
CA PRO A 194 35.30 36.15 9.77
C PRO A 194 35.16 35.97 8.25
N SER A 195 33.94 35.77 7.77
CA SER A 195 33.60 35.86 6.34
C SER A 195 33.53 37.33 5.92
N GLN A 196 34.31 37.68 4.90
CA GLN A 196 34.25 38.97 4.21
C GLN A 196 32.90 39.16 3.48
N PRO A 197 32.37 40.40 3.39
CA PRO A 197 31.16 40.72 2.63
C PRO A 197 31.46 40.78 1.13
N PHE A 198 30.63 40.13 0.33
CA PHE A 198 30.72 40.13 -1.13
C PHE A 198 29.80 41.23 -1.68
N ASP A 199 30.40 42.35 -2.09
CA ASP A 199 29.71 43.48 -2.72
C ASP A 199 29.29 43.16 -4.16
N PHE A 200 28.04 43.47 -4.50
CA PHE A 200 27.49 43.38 -5.85
C PHE A 200 27.26 44.82 -6.38
N MET A 201 28.23 45.34 -7.15
CA MET A 201 28.03 46.53 -7.99
C MET A 201 27.79 46.09 -9.45
N PRO A 202 26.86 46.71 -10.18
CA PRO A 202 26.60 46.39 -11.58
C PRO A 202 27.49 47.25 -12.49
N SER A 203 28.25 46.61 -13.38
CA SER A 203 28.92 47.30 -14.48
C SER A 203 28.18 47.04 -15.79
N LEU A 204 27.77 48.16 -16.41
CA LEU A 204 27.33 48.26 -17.80
C LEU A 204 28.52 48.08 -18.75
N GLN A 205 28.32 47.30 -19.81
CA GLN A 205 28.74 47.53 -21.21
C GLN A 205 29.18 46.24 -21.91
N GLY A 206 28.84 46.14 -23.20
CA GLY A 206 29.76 45.59 -24.19
C GLY A 206 29.32 44.27 -24.85
N GLU A 207 28.71 44.43 -26.02
CA GLU A 207 28.56 43.51 -27.15
C GLU A 207 29.59 42.37 -27.29
N SER A 208 29.13 41.17 -27.64
CA SER A 208 29.53 40.50 -28.89
C SER A 208 28.83 39.14 -29.05
N SER A 209 28.19 38.97 -30.19
CA SER A 209 27.53 37.75 -30.64
C SER A 209 28.54 36.65 -30.98
N LYS A 210 28.37 35.45 -30.41
CA LYS A 210 28.98 34.21 -30.91
C LYS A 210 27.90 33.18 -31.29
N PRO A 211 28.05 32.46 -32.42
CA PRO A 211 27.05 31.52 -32.91
C PRO A 211 27.01 30.22 -32.10
N LYS A 212 25.79 29.74 -31.86
CA LYS A 212 25.48 28.46 -31.21
C LYS A 212 25.98 27.29 -32.06
N ARG A 213 26.87 26.47 -31.51
CA ARG A 213 27.18 25.14 -32.04
C ARG A 213 26.02 24.18 -31.74
N PRO A 214 25.56 23.36 -32.69
CA PRO A 214 24.57 22.32 -32.41
C PRO A 214 25.20 21.23 -31.53
N ALA A 215 24.47 20.84 -30.48
CA ALA A 215 24.86 19.75 -29.60
C ALA A 215 24.84 18.44 -30.39
N HIS A 216 26.02 17.84 -30.55
CA HIS A 216 26.20 16.50 -31.10
C HIS A 216 25.70 15.49 -30.06
N VAL A 217 24.54 14.88 -30.30
CA VAL A 217 23.98 13.84 -29.43
C VAL A 217 24.73 12.53 -29.73
N SER A 218 25.78 12.27 -28.96
CA SER A 218 26.58 11.04 -29.03
C SER A 218 25.96 9.92 -28.18
N PHE A 219 24.76 9.46 -28.55
CA PHE A 219 24.09 8.33 -27.89
C PHE A 219 23.47 7.32 -28.87
N GLN A 220 24.04 7.19 -30.07
CA GLN A 220 23.56 6.29 -31.12
C GLN A 220 24.39 5.00 -31.31
N SER A 221 25.35 4.70 -30.43
CA SER A 221 26.33 3.62 -30.69
C SER A 221 26.23 2.38 -29.78
N LEU A 222 25.12 2.13 -29.07
CA LEU A 222 25.01 0.97 -28.16
C LEU A 222 23.71 0.18 -28.26
N ARG A 223 23.18 -0.01 -29.48
CA ARG A 223 22.18 -1.07 -29.75
C ARG A 223 22.51 -1.74 -31.08
N GLN A 224 23.21 -2.87 -30.98
CA GLN A 224 23.35 -3.87 -32.04
C GLN A 224 22.37 -4.98 -31.70
N ASP A 225 21.09 -4.79 -32.04
CA ASP A 225 20.12 -5.87 -32.14
C ASP A 225 19.43 -5.65 -33.49
N ASP A 226 19.74 -6.50 -34.47
CA ASP A 226 19.38 -6.34 -35.88
C ASP A 226 17.87 -6.55 -36.16
N ASP A 227 17.07 -6.86 -35.14
CA ASP A 227 15.64 -7.20 -35.26
C ASP A 227 14.67 -6.00 -35.06
N GLU A 228 15.13 -4.81 -34.62
CA GLU A 228 14.26 -3.62 -34.47
C GLU A 228 14.26 -2.67 -35.69
N ASN A 229 15.04 -2.97 -36.75
CA ASN A 229 15.22 -2.06 -37.89
C ASN A 229 14.14 -2.15 -38.98
N GLU A 230 13.38 -3.25 -39.05
CA GLU A 230 12.30 -3.39 -40.04
C GLU A 230 11.10 -2.48 -39.74
N TYR A 231 10.77 -2.29 -38.46
CA TYR A 231 9.65 -1.44 -38.06
C TYR A 231 9.92 0.06 -38.31
N LEU A 232 11.19 0.48 -38.25
CA LEU A 232 11.58 1.86 -38.53
C LEU A 232 11.67 2.16 -40.05
N ALA A 233 11.95 1.15 -40.87
CA ALA A 233 12.02 1.29 -42.33
C ALA A 233 10.65 1.53 -42.97
N GLU A 234 9.59 0.89 -42.45
CA GLU A 234 8.22 1.10 -42.94
C GLU A 234 7.67 2.49 -42.57
N ASP A 235 8.04 3.06 -41.42
CA ASP A 235 7.60 4.39 -40.99
C ASP A 235 8.30 5.53 -41.76
N ILE A 236 9.50 5.26 -42.30
CA ILE A 236 10.23 6.20 -43.16
C ILE A 236 9.59 6.29 -44.56
N LEU A 237 9.04 5.19 -45.09
CA LEU A 237 8.36 5.15 -46.39
C LEU A 237 6.96 5.78 -46.37
N ASN A 238 6.26 5.73 -45.23
CA ASN A 238 4.94 6.33 -45.07
C ASN A 238 4.95 7.82 -44.67
N ARG A 239 6.13 8.38 -44.36
CA ARG A 239 6.30 9.83 -44.24
C ARG A 239 6.36 10.48 -45.62
N ASN A 240 5.16 10.74 -46.14
CA ASN A 240 4.87 11.63 -47.26
C ASN A 240 5.74 12.90 -47.17
N THR A 241 6.85 12.93 -47.91
CA THR A 241 7.77 14.05 -48.08
C THR A 241 7.10 15.13 -48.93
N LYS A 242 6.06 15.74 -48.37
CA LYS A 242 5.54 17.01 -48.89
C LYS A 242 6.63 18.05 -48.68
N LEU A 243 7.27 18.45 -49.78
CA LEU A 243 8.17 19.58 -49.87
C LEU A 243 7.62 20.74 -49.03
N TYR A 244 8.32 21.03 -47.93
CA TYR A 244 8.05 22.17 -47.08
C TYR A 244 8.48 23.43 -47.85
N THR A 245 7.57 23.97 -48.66
CA THR A 245 7.71 25.35 -49.12
C THR A 245 7.55 26.24 -47.90
N ALA A 246 8.59 26.99 -47.55
CA ALA A 246 8.59 27.91 -46.43
C ALA A 246 7.60 29.05 -46.69
N LYS A 247 6.31 28.82 -46.43
CA LYS A 247 5.33 29.90 -46.37
C LYS A 247 5.65 30.71 -45.13
N HIS A 248 6.04 31.97 -45.34
CA HIS A 248 6.13 33.00 -44.32
C HIS A 248 4.75 33.20 -43.66
N GLN A 249 4.41 32.33 -42.71
CA GLN A 249 3.26 32.55 -41.83
C GLN A 249 3.65 33.61 -40.80
N LYS A 250 2.92 34.72 -40.87
CA LYS A 250 2.97 35.82 -39.89
C LYS A 250 2.86 35.24 -38.49
N ARG A 251 3.74 35.70 -37.60
CA ARG A 251 3.88 35.34 -36.18
C ARG A 251 2.53 34.95 -35.57
N ALA A 252 2.28 33.65 -35.44
CA ALA A 252 1.14 33.14 -34.70
C ALA A 252 1.27 33.65 -33.26
N ARG A 253 0.21 34.28 -32.76
CA ARG A 253 0.10 34.73 -31.36
C ARG A 253 0.57 33.60 -30.45
N THR A 254 1.45 33.95 -29.52
CA THR A 254 2.04 33.09 -28.50
C THR A 254 0.95 32.29 -27.80
N LEU A 255 0.79 31.02 -28.18
CA LEU A 255 0.02 30.08 -27.38
C LEU A 255 0.77 29.88 -26.07
N SER A 256 0.04 30.03 -24.96
CA SER A 256 0.59 29.90 -23.61
C SER A 256 1.33 28.55 -23.46
N PRO A 257 2.52 28.53 -22.83
CA PRO A 257 3.30 27.31 -22.57
C PRO A 257 2.52 26.16 -21.90
N GLU A 258 1.34 26.43 -21.32
CA GLU A 258 0.47 25.41 -20.74
C GLU A 258 -0.22 24.50 -21.73
N THR A 259 -0.50 24.94 -22.96
CA THR A 259 -1.26 24.12 -23.93
C THR A 259 -0.47 22.88 -24.36
N GLY A 260 0.85 23.00 -24.48
CA GLY A 260 1.74 21.85 -24.72
C GLY A 260 1.73 20.85 -23.56
N LYS A 261 1.70 21.33 -22.31
CA LYS A 261 1.62 20.45 -21.13
C LYS A 261 0.30 19.68 -21.11
N ARG A 262 -0.82 20.32 -21.40
CA ARG A 262 -2.15 19.66 -21.44
C ARG A 262 -2.22 18.56 -22.51
N ALA A 263 -1.63 18.78 -23.68
CA ALA A 263 -1.58 17.77 -24.73
C ALA A 263 -0.75 16.54 -24.30
N VAL A 264 0.41 16.75 -23.67
CA VAL A 264 1.25 15.65 -23.16
C VAL A 264 0.55 14.87 -22.05
N TYR A 265 -0.14 15.55 -21.12
CA TYR A 265 -0.94 14.88 -20.09
C TYR A 265 -2.12 14.09 -20.68
N ALA A 266 -2.80 14.62 -21.71
CA ALA A 266 -3.88 13.90 -22.39
C ALA A 266 -3.37 12.62 -23.08
N HIS A 267 -2.18 12.66 -23.70
CA HIS A 267 -1.56 11.48 -24.29
C HIS A 267 -1.14 10.44 -23.23
N ARG A 268 -0.56 10.88 -22.11
CA ARG A 268 -0.18 9.99 -21.00
C ARG A 268 -1.39 9.30 -20.37
N SER A 269 -2.47 10.06 -20.13
CA SER A 269 -3.73 9.54 -19.60
C SER A 269 -4.38 8.53 -20.54
N LYS A 270 -4.40 8.78 -21.86
CA LYS A 270 -4.89 7.81 -22.85
C LYS A 270 -4.07 6.51 -22.85
N HIS A 271 -2.74 6.61 -22.76
CA HIS A 271 -1.87 5.43 -22.73
C HIS A 271 -2.07 4.60 -21.45
N GLU A 272 -2.22 5.27 -20.31
CA GLU A 272 -2.51 4.63 -19.03
C GLU A 272 -3.88 3.93 -19.02
N SER A 273 -4.92 4.58 -19.56
CA SER A 273 -6.24 3.98 -19.74
C SER A 273 -6.19 2.75 -20.66
N LYS A 274 -5.45 2.81 -21.78
CA LYS A 274 -5.28 1.67 -22.69
C LYS A 274 -4.54 0.51 -22.01
N LYS A 275 -3.51 0.81 -21.22
CA LYS A 275 -2.77 -0.19 -20.43
C LYS A 275 -3.66 -0.85 -19.37
N GLN A 276 -4.52 -0.07 -18.72
CA GLN A 276 -5.46 -0.59 -17.72
C GLN A 276 -6.56 -1.44 -18.35
N ALA A 277 -7.08 -1.06 -19.52
CA ALA A 277 -8.04 -1.86 -20.29
C ALA A 277 -7.44 -3.23 -20.67
N ARG A 278 -6.22 -3.23 -21.23
CA ARG A 278 -5.51 -4.47 -21.57
C ARG A 278 -5.31 -5.40 -20.37
N ARG A 279 -5.02 -4.85 -19.18
CA ARG A 279 -4.89 -5.65 -17.94
C ARG A 279 -6.23 -6.23 -17.47
N ARG A 280 -7.35 -5.53 -17.69
CA ARG A 280 -8.68 -6.06 -17.36
C ARG A 280 -9.08 -7.19 -18.30
N GLU A 281 -8.88 -7.01 -19.60
CA GLU A 281 -9.12 -8.06 -20.62
C GLU A 281 -8.26 -9.30 -20.34
N GLU A 282 -6.99 -9.13 -19.97
CA GLU A 282 -6.13 -10.26 -19.59
C GLU A 282 -6.62 -10.99 -18.33
N MET A 283 -7.04 -10.25 -17.30
CA MET A 283 -7.60 -10.82 -16.07
C MET A 283 -8.92 -11.56 -16.33
N GLU A 284 -9.76 -11.03 -17.21
CA GLU A 284 -11.04 -11.63 -17.62
C GLU A 284 -10.81 -12.90 -18.43
N ALA A 285 -9.87 -12.89 -19.39
CA ALA A 285 -9.47 -14.10 -20.11
C ALA A 285 -8.93 -15.19 -19.17
N ARG A 286 -8.11 -14.83 -18.17
CA ARG A 286 -7.65 -15.79 -17.14
C ARG A 286 -8.80 -16.31 -16.27
N ARG A 287 -9.81 -15.47 -16.01
CA ARG A 287 -11.00 -15.88 -15.27
C ARG A 287 -11.84 -16.85 -16.10
N GLU A 288 -12.10 -16.56 -17.37
CA GLU A 288 -12.83 -17.45 -18.29
C GLU A 288 -12.13 -18.80 -18.45
N ILE A 289 -10.79 -18.82 -18.53
CA ILE A 289 -10.03 -20.08 -18.58
C ILE A 289 -10.24 -20.90 -17.31
N ARG A 290 -10.21 -20.26 -16.12
CA ARG A 290 -10.48 -20.94 -14.84
C ARG A 290 -11.92 -21.42 -14.74
N GLU A 291 -12.89 -20.61 -15.15
CA GLU A 291 -14.31 -20.99 -15.14
C GLU A 291 -14.57 -22.14 -16.11
N ARG A 292 -13.95 -22.14 -17.30
CA ARG A 292 -14.02 -23.27 -18.25
C ARG A 292 -13.38 -24.54 -17.70
N HIS A 293 -12.22 -24.41 -17.04
CA HIS A 293 -11.56 -25.55 -16.39
C HIS A 293 -12.44 -26.13 -15.28
N PHE A 294 -13.00 -25.26 -14.43
CA PHE A 294 -13.89 -25.65 -13.36
C PHE A 294 -15.16 -26.35 -13.88
N LEU A 295 -15.81 -25.82 -14.92
CA LEU A 295 -16.97 -26.47 -15.54
C LEU A 295 -16.63 -27.85 -16.10
N LYS A 296 -15.46 -28.02 -16.72
CA LYS A 296 -14.99 -29.32 -17.21
C LYS A 296 -14.72 -30.31 -16.08
N GLU A 297 -14.21 -29.82 -14.95
CA GLU A 297 -13.95 -30.63 -13.75
C GLU A 297 -15.27 -31.10 -13.11
N VAL A 298 -16.26 -30.19 -13.01
CA VAL A 298 -17.62 -30.52 -12.55
C VAL A 298 -18.32 -31.50 -13.50
N GLU A 299 -18.16 -31.35 -14.82
CA GLU A 299 -18.73 -32.26 -15.81
C GLU A 299 -18.10 -33.67 -15.73
N ASN A 300 -16.78 -33.75 -15.55
CA ASN A 300 -16.08 -35.01 -15.31
C ASN A 300 -16.51 -35.66 -13.99
N GLU A 301 -16.68 -34.87 -12.92
CA GLU A 301 -17.14 -35.36 -11.62
C GLU A 301 -18.58 -35.88 -11.69
N ALA A 302 -19.47 -35.18 -12.40
CA ALA A 302 -20.84 -35.62 -12.62
C ALA A 302 -20.91 -36.93 -13.43
N GLN A 303 -20.03 -37.12 -14.42
CA GLN A 303 -19.91 -38.40 -15.14
C GLN A 303 -19.42 -39.53 -14.23
N PHE A 304 -18.57 -39.23 -13.25
CA PHE A 304 -18.03 -40.22 -12.32
C PHE A 304 -19.08 -40.71 -11.30
N TYR A 305 -20.00 -39.85 -10.87
CA TYR A 305 -21.07 -40.20 -9.91
C TYR A 305 -22.41 -40.61 -10.56
N GLY A 306 -22.61 -40.34 -11.86
CA GLY A 306 -23.84 -40.70 -12.59
C GLY A 306 -23.94 -42.17 -13.00
N ASN A 307 -22.81 -42.87 -13.13
CA ASN A 307 -22.77 -44.28 -13.50
C ASN A 307 -22.52 -45.17 -12.28
N GLY A 308 -23.47 -45.18 -11.34
CA GLY A 308 -23.54 -46.12 -10.22
C GLY A 308 -23.75 -47.58 -10.65
N ARG A 309 -22.84 -48.13 -11.46
CA ARG A 309 -22.72 -49.57 -11.70
C ARG A 309 -21.43 -50.04 -11.04
N MET A 310 -21.63 -50.68 -9.90
CA MET A 310 -20.66 -51.48 -9.17
C MET A 310 -20.01 -52.51 -10.14
N PRO A 311 -18.68 -52.70 -10.11
CA PRO A 311 -18.02 -53.68 -10.96
C PRO A 311 -18.08 -55.07 -10.31
N ASP A 312 -18.97 -55.93 -10.80
CA ASP A 312 -18.85 -57.38 -10.62
C ASP A 312 -18.57 -58.04 -11.98
N ILE A 313 -17.37 -58.64 -12.05
CA ILE A 313 -16.96 -59.98 -12.52
C ILE A 313 -17.63 -60.57 -13.80
N PRO A 314 -16.83 -61.25 -14.67
CA PRO A 314 -17.09 -61.41 -16.10
C PRO A 314 -17.79 -62.73 -16.44
N GLU A 315 -18.68 -62.74 -17.43
CA GLU A 315 -18.97 -63.97 -18.18
C GLU A 315 -19.72 -63.69 -19.50
N ASP A 316 -19.12 -64.17 -20.59
CA ASP A 316 -19.72 -64.77 -21.77
C ASP A 316 -20.97 -64.15 -22.40
N GLN A 317 -20.80 -63.55 -23.59
CA GLN A 317 -21.30 -64.09 -24.88
C GLN A 317 -21.18 -63.05 -26.01
N LEU A 318 -20.37 -63.42 -27.01
CA LEU A 318 -20.46 -63.07 -28.44
C LEU A 318 -21.91 -63.24 -28.98
N PRO A 319 -22.28 -62.85 -30.23
CA PRO A 319 -21.44 -62.43 -31.37
C PRO A 319 -22.01 -61.28 -32.26
N GLU A 320 -21.20 -60.90 -33.27
CA GLU A 320 -21.60 -60.51 -34.63
C GLU A 320 -22.26 -59.12 -34.84
N ASP A 321 -21.95 -58.31 -35.86
CA ASP A 321 -20.93 -58.24 -36.91
C ASP A 321 -21.20 -56.89 -37.68
N PRO A 322 -20.61 -56.56 -38.85
CA PRO A 322 -19.75 -55.39 -38.98
C PRO A 322 -20.09 -54.49 -40.21
N TYR A 323 -19.07 -53.77 -40.71
CA TYR A 323 -19.01 -52.95 -41.93
C TYR A 323 -19.51 -51.49 -41.74
N ASP A 324 -18.86 -50.46 -42.29
CA ASP A 324 -18.20 -50.44 -43.58
C ASP A 324 -17.13 -49.32 -43.70
N GLU A 325 -16.04 -49.66 -44.39
CA GLU A 325 -14.87 -48.84 -44.69
C GLU A 325 -14.90 -48.41 -46.17
N THR A 326 -14.70 -47.10 -46.43
CA THR A 326 -13.99 -46.54 -47.61
C THR A 326 -14.64 -46.79 -49.00
N PRO A 327 -14.07 -46.39 -50.17
CA PRO A 327 -12.92 -45.53 -50.49
C PRO A 327 -13.14 -44.52 -51.66
N ALA A 328 -12.05 -43.82 -51.99
CA ALA A 328 -11.76 -43.14 -53.25
C ALA A 328 -11.79 -44.09 -54.47
N ASN A 329 -11.96 -43.55 -55.67
CA ASN A 329 -11.40 -44.13 -56.90
C ASN A 329 -11.18 -43.07 -57.99
N ASP A 330 -9.94 -43.03 -58.47
CA ASP A 330 -9.54 -42.66 -59.82
C ASP A 330 -10.19 -43.62 -60.83
N ASP A 331 -10.37 -43.19 -62.09
CA ASP A 331 -10.06 -44.06 -63.23
C ASP A 331 -9.94 -43.31 -64.56
N GLU A 332 -8.94 -43.76 -65.33
CA GLU A 332 -8.50 -43.29 -66.64
C GLU A 332 -9.27 -43.96 -67.80
N GLN A 333 -9.42 -43.21 -68.92
CA GLN A 333 -9.39 -43.58 -70.36
C GLN A 333 -10.20 -44.79 -70.93
N PRO A 334 -10.83 -44.67 -72.12
CA PRO A 334 -10.08 -44.84 -73.39
C PRO A 334 -10.56 -44.04 -74.62
N THR A 335 -9.64 -43.92 -75.58
CA THR A 335 -9.76 -43.43 -76.96
C THR A 335 -10.62 -44.32 -77.86
N GLU A 336 -11.52 -43.73 -78.65
CA GLU A 336 -12.05 -44.34 -79.87
C GLU A 336 -12.00 -43.37 -81.06
N CYS A 337 -11.56 -43.93 -82.19
CA CYS A 337 -11.38 -43.31 -83.49
C CYS A 337 -12.73 -43.26 -84.22
N GLU A 338 -13.28 -42.08 -84.50
CA GLU A 338 -14.59 -41.93 -85.17
C GLU A 338 -14.49 -41.40 -86.61
N ASP A 339 -15.19 -42.10 -87.49
CA ASP A 339 -15.39 -41.86 -88.92
C ASP A 339 -15.89 -40.45 -89.26
N PRO A 340 -15.37 -39.79 -90.32
CA PRO A 340 -15.72 -38.41 -90.69
C PRO A 340 -17.18 -38.20 -91.16
N VAL A 341 -17.99 -39.26 -91.27
CA VAL A 341 -19.41 -39.18 -91.68
C VAL A 341 -20.36 -39.06 -90.48
N SER A 342 -20.01 -39.56 -89.29
CA SER A 342 -20.84 -39.45 -88.08
C SER A 342 -20.78 -38.05 -87.43
N ALA A 343 -19.67 -37.33 -87.62
CA ALA A 343 -19.48 -35.97 -87.12
C ALA A 343 -20.45 -34.93 -87.76
N SER A 344 -20.89 -35.15 -88.99
CA SER A 344 -21.80 -34.22 -89.70
C SER A 344 -23.25 -34.30 -89.19
N LEU A 345 -23.75 -35.51 -88.93
CA LEU A 345 -25.08 -35.72 -88.34
C LEU A 345 -25.16 -35.27 -86.88
N ARG A 346 -24.09 -35.47 -86.09
CA ARG A 346 -24.01 -34.95 -84.71
C ARG A 346 -23.98 -33.42 -84.67
N LYS A 347 -23.28 -32.78 -85.61
CA LYS A 347 -23.21 -31.31 -85.69
C LYS A 347 -24.54 -30.66 -86.11
N MET A 348 -25.33 -31.32 -86.97
CA MET A 348 -26.66 -30.84 -87.36
C MET A 348 -27.68 -31.00 -86.22
N ASN A 349 -27.61 -32.11 -85.47
CA ASN A 349 -28.46 -32.30 -84.27
C ASN A 349 -28.07 -31.36 -83.12
N GLN A 350 -26.78 -31.04 -82.95
CA GLN A 350 -26.32 -30.04 -81.98
C GLN A 350 -26.87 -28.63 -82.30
N LEU A 351 -26.85 -28.21 -83.57
CA LEU A 351 -27.35 -26.90 -83.98
C LEU A 351 -28.88 -26.79 -83.85
N ASN A 352 -29.62 -27.87 -84.10
CA ASN A 352 -31.07 -27.89 -83.88
C ASN A 352 -31.44 -27.92 -82.38
N ALA A 353 -30.68 -28.65 -81.55
CA ALA A 353 -30.87 -28.66 -80.10
C ALA A 353 -30.53 -27.29 -79.46
N ASP A 354 -29.51 -26.59 -79.96
CA ASP A 354 -29.19 -25.24 -79.49
C ASP A 354 -30.26 -24.21 -79.91
N ARG A 355 -30.84 -24.34 -81.11
CA ARG A 355 -31.97 -23.50 -81.53
C ARG A 355 -33.22 -23.68 -80.68
N GLU A 356 -33.51 -24.89 -80.21
CA GLU A 356 -34.62 -25.12 -79.27
C GLU A 356 -34.31 -24.62 -77.86
N ARG A 357 -33.08 -24.77 -77.37
CA ARG A 357 -32.65 -24.17 -76.09
C ARG A 357 -32.73 -22.66 -76.11
N GLU A 358 -32.38 -22.04 -77.23
CA GLU A 358 -32.44 -20.59 -77.41
C GLU A 358 -33.89 -20.09 -77.44
N ARG A 359 -34.80 -20.79 -78.14
CA ARG A 359 -36.24 -20.49 -78.11
C ARG A 359 -36.87 -20.70 -76.73
N LEU A 360 -36.44 -21.70 -75.97
CA LEU A 360 -36.87 -21.88 -74.58
C LEU A 360 -36.33 -20.77 -73.66
N ARG A 361 -35.08 -20.32 -73.86
CA ARG A 361 -34.51 -19.19 -73.11
C ARG A 361 -35.22 -17.87 -73.41
N GLU A 362 -35.52 -17.57 -74.67
CA GLU A 362 -36.28 -16.37 -75.05
C GLU A 362 -37.71 -16.39 -74.52
N LYS A 363 -38.38 -17.55 -74.57
CA LYS A 363 -39.74 -17.69 -74.03
C LYS A 363 -39.79 -17.63 -72.50
N GLN A 364 -38.73 -18.09 -71.82
CA GLN A 364 -38.55 -17.89 -70.37
C GLN A 364 -38.20 -16.44 -70.02
N LEU A 365 -37.39 -15.75 -70.83
CA LEU A 365 -37.03 -14.33 -70.61
C LEU A 365 -38.22 -13.39 -70.84
N GLY A 366 -39.06 -13.64 -71.85
CA GLY A 366 -40.26 -12.84 -72.13
C GLY A 366 -41.34 -12.95 -71.04
N ALA A 367 -41.55 -14.14 -70.46
CA ALA A 367 -42.49 -14.33 -69.34
C ALA A 367 -41.97 -13.77 -68.00
N VAL A 368 -40.65 -13.59 -67.85
CA VAL A 368 -40.02 -12.97 -66.67
C VAL A 368 -40.08 -11.45 -66.73
N GLU A 369 -40.21 -10.85 -67.92
CA GLU A 369 -40.19 -9.41 -68.10
C GLU A 369 -41.54 -8.72 -67.82
N GLU A 370 -42.65 -9.47 -67.90
CA GLU A 370 -44.01 -8.96 -67.63
C GLU A 370 -44.39 -9.02 -66.12
N ILE A 371 -43.65 -9.78 -65.30
CA ILE A 371 -43.79 -9.87 -63.82
C ILE A 371 -42.83 -8.88 -63.08
N ARG A 372 -41.89 -8.26 -63.82
CA ARG A 372 -40.86 -7.36 -63.28
C ARG A 372 -41.35 -6.03 -62.67
N PRO A 373 -42.40 -5.33 -63.15
CA PRO A 373 -42.77 -4.04 -62.57
C PRO A 373 -43.45 -4.15 -61.20
N SER A 374 -44.18 -5.24 -60.92
CA SER A 374 -44.81 -5.47 -59.60
C SER A 374 -43.81 -5.91 -58.54
N THR A 375 -42.90 -6.85 -58.88
CA THR A 375 -41.90 -7.37 -57.94
C THR A 375 -40.86 -6.34 -57.52
N ARG A 376 -40.51 -5.39 -58.41
CA ARG A 376 -39.56 -4.31 -58.08
C ARG A 376 -40.12 -3.28 -57.09
N ALA A 377 -41.41 -2.97 -57.19
CA ALA A 377 -42.08 -2.06 -56.25
C ALA A 377 -42.19 -2.67 -54.84
N ASP A 378 -42.49 -3.97 -54.75
CA ASP A 378 -42.55 -4.69 -53.49
C ASP A 378 -41.15 -4.89 -52.87
N GLN A 379 -40.12 -5.12 -53.68
CA GLN A 379 -38.73 -5.16 -53.23
C GLN A 379 -38.28 -3.81 -52.65
N LEU A 380 -38.64 -2.68 -53.29
CA LEU A 380 -38.32 -1.35 -52.76
C LEU A 380 -39.04 -1.04 -51.44
N ARG A 381 -40.29 -1.50 -51.28
CA ARG A 381 -41.02 -1.38 -50.00
C ARG A 381 -40.41 -2.26 -48.91
N ALA A 382 -40.04 -3.50 -49.23
CA ALA A 382 -39.37 -4.40 -48.31
C ALA A 382 -37.99 -3.87 -47.89
N GLU A 383 -37.22 -3.32 -48.84
CA GLU A 383 -35.91 -2.72 -48.55
C GLU A 383 -36.04 -1.44 -47.71
N ALA A 384 -37.03 -0.58 -48.01
CA ALA A 384 -37.32 0.59 -47.18
C ALA A 384 -37.77 0.21 -45.76
N GLY A 385 -38.57 -0.85 -45.62
CA GLY A 385 -38.96 -1.42 -44.32
C GLY A 385 -37.76 -1.94 -43.54
N ARG A 386 -36.87 -2.69 -44.20
CA ARG A 386 -35.62 -3.18 -43.59
C ARG A 386 -34.69 -2.04 -43.16
N LYS A 387 -34.57 -0.98 -43.96
CA LYS A 387 -33.78 0.20 -43.60
C LYS A 387 -34.32 0.94 -42.38
N ARG A 388 -35.65 1.11 -42.28
CA ARG A 388 -36.29 1.71 -41.11
C ARG A 388 -36.09 0.87 -39.85
N ALA A 389 -36.31 -0.45 -39.95
CA ALA A 389 -36.08 -1.38 -38.84
C ALA A 389 -34.60 -1.40 -38.39
N ALA A 390 -33.65 -1.35 -39.34
CA ALA A 390 -32.23 -1.30 -39.03
C ALA A 390 -31.81 0.04 -38.39
N GLU A 391 -32.37 1.16 -38.83
CA GLU A 391 -32.11 2.47 -38.23
C GLU A 391 -32.68 2.56 -36.81
N GLU A 392 -33.89 2.05 -36.60
CA GLU A 392 -34.53 1.98 -35.29
C GLU A 392 -33.74 1.07 -34.32
N ALA A 393 -33.32 -0.12 -34.78
CA ALA A 393 -32.46 -1.01 -34.00
C ALA A 393 -31.09 -0.39 -33.68
N ARG A 394 -30.57 0.50 -34.55
CA ARG A 394 -29.34 1.24 -34.26
C ARG A 394 -29.58 2.34 -33.21
N LYS A 395 -30.71 3.04 -33.27
CA LYS A 395 -31.09 4.06 -32.28
C LYS A 395 -31.26 3.44 -30.89
N THR A 396 -31.98 2.32 -30.78
CA THR A 396 -32.16 1.62 -29.50
C THR A 396 -30.83 1.15 -28.91
N ARG A 397 -29.93 0.56 -29.71
CA ARG A 397 -28.58 0.17 -29.25
C ARG A 397 -27.76 1.35 -28.72
N VAL A 398 -27.80 2.49 -29.40
CA VAL A 398 -27.08 3.69 -28.98
C VAL A 398 -27.67 4.25 -27.68
N GLU A 399 -29.00 4.25 -27.54
CA GLU A 399 -29.67 4.67 -26.31
C GLU A 399 -29.38 3.74 -25.12
N GLU A 400 -29.36 2.43 -25.34
CA GLU A 400 -29.00 1.44 -24.32
C GLU A 400 -27.53 1.58 -23.90
N GLU A 401 -26.61 1.76 -24.86
CA GLU A 401 -25.20 2.00 -24.56
C GLU A 401 -24.99 3.31 -23.80
N ALA A 402 -25.70 4.38 -24.16
CA ALA A 402 -25.64 5.66 -23.46
C ALA A 402 -26.15 5.54 -22.01
N LYS A 403 -27.27 4.84 -21.79
CA LYS A 403 -27.80 4.55 -20.46
C LYS A 403 -26.82 3.72 -19.63
N LEU A 404 -26.18 2.71 -20.22
CA LEU A 404 -25.20 1.89 -19.53
C LEU A 404 -23.97 2.71 -19.11
N ARG A 405 -23.49 3.62 -19.98
CA ARG A 405 -22.38 4.53 -19.64
C ARG A 405 -22.74 5.49 -18.52
N GLU A 406 -23.92 6.10 -18.58
CA GLU A 406 -24.41 6.99 -17.52
C GLU A 406 -24.52 6.25 -16.18
N GLN A 407 -25.04 5.02 -16.18
CA GLN A 407 -25.10 4.19 -14.97
C GLN A 407 -23.70 3.84 -14.43
N GLN A 408 -22.75 3.53 -15.31
CA GLN A 408 -21.36 3.25 -14.90
C GLN A 408 -20.68 4.48 -14.30
N GLU A 409 -20.88 5.66 -14.88
CA GLU A 409 -20.33 6.92 -14.36
C GLU A 409 -20.96 7.31 -13.02
N ALA A 410 -22.28 7.17 -12.89
CA ALA A 410 -22.99 7.40 -11.64
C ALA A 410 -22.52 6.44 -10.53
N ALA A 411 -22.37 5.15 -10.85
CA ALA A 411 -21.86 4.15 -9.91
C ALA A 411 -20.42 4.44 -9.47
N LEU A 412 -19.56 4.93 -10.38
CA LEU A 412 -18.19 5.31 -10.05
C LEU A 412 -18.15 6.55 -9.13
N LEU A 413 -18.98 7.54 -9.39
CA LEU A 413 -19.10 8.73 -8.54
C LEU A 413 -19.61 8.37 -7.14
N GLU A 414 -20.63 7.50 -7.07
CA GLU A 414 -21.17 7.00 -5.80
C GLU A 414 -20.13 6.18 -5.02
N ALA A 415 -19.41 5.27 -5.70
CA ALA A 415 -18.32 4.51 -5.07
C ALA A 415 -17.21 5.44 -4.54
N ARG A 416 -16.87 6.52 -5.27
CA ARG A 416 -15.90 7.52 -4.80
C ARG A 416 -16.42 8.26 -3.56
N ARG A 417 -17.71 8.64 -3.56
CA ARG A 417 -18.36 9.28 -2.40
C ARG A 417 -18.39 8.35 -1.19
N ARG A 418 -18.74 7.07 -1.38
CA ARG A 418 -18.76 6.05 -0.32
C ARG A 418 -17.37 5.84 0.28
N LYS A 419 -16.33 5.68 -0.56
CA LYS A 419 -14.93 5.57 -0.10
C LYS A 419 -14.48 6.79 0.69
N ARG A 420 -14.84 8.01 0.24
CA ARG A 420 -14.54 9.25 0.99
C ARG A 420 -15.25 9.27 2.34
N ALA A 421 -16.53 8.90 2.39
CA ALA A 421 -17.29 8.85 3.63
C ALA A 421 -16.74 7.81 4.62
N GLU A 422 -16.35 6.64 4.14
CA GLU A 422 -15.75 5.58 4.95
C GLU A 422 -14.39 6.00 5.53
N MET A 423 -13.54 6.63 4.72
CA MET A 423 -12.27 7.19 5.17
C MET A 423 -12.47 8.23 6.27
N LEU A 424 -13.40 9.17 6.08
CA LEU A 424 -13.74 10.17 7.09
C LEU A 424 -14.30 9.52 8.37
N ALA A 425 -15.15 8.51 8.25
CA ALA A 425 -15.68 7.76 9.39
C ALA A 425 -14.58 6.99 10.15
N LYS A 426 -13.57 6.48 9.44
CA LYS A 426 -12.41 5.84 10.07
C LYS A 426 -11.56 6.85 10.84
N VAL A 427 -11.26 7.99 10.23
CA VAL A 427 -10.51 9.09 10.87
C VAL A 427 -11.25 9.58 12.12
N GLU A 428 -12.57 9.73 12.04
CA GLU A 428 -13.39 10.16 13.17
C GLU A 428 -13.40 9.12 14.31
N ARG A 429 -13.44 7.82 14.00
CA ARG A 429 -13.31 6.76 15.02
C ARG A 429 -11.95 6.79 15.71
N GLU A 430 -10.86 6.93 14.94
CA GLU A 430 -9.51 7.02 15.49
C GLU A 430 -9.35 8.28 16.36
N ARG A 431 -9.90 9.42 15.92
CA ARG A 431 -9.97 10.65 16.72
C ARG A 431 -10.71 10.43 18.03
N ARG A 432 -11.89 9.80 18.00
CA ARG A 432 -12.65 9.49 19.23
C ARG A 432 -11.85 8.63 20.19
N HIS A 433 -11.23 7.57 19.69
CA HIS A 433 -10.42 6.67 20.52
C HIS A 433 -9.24 7.40 21.17
N ARG A 434 -8.51 8.24 20.42
CA ARG A 434 -7.40 9.04 20.97
C ARG A 434 -7.86 10.05 22.01
N ASN A 435 -9.09 10.56 21.87
CA ASN A 435 -9.66 11.56 22.77
C ASN A 435 -10.39 10.97 23.97
N GLU A 436 -10.88 9.74 23.91
CA GLU A 436 -11.66 9.07 24.95
C GLU A 436 -10.92 9.01 26.30
N GLN A 437 -9.59 8.81 26.26
CA GLN A 437 -8.74 8.87 27.45
C GLN A 437 -8.74 10.23 28.15
N TRP A 438 -9.06 11.32 27.43
CA TRP A 438 -9.15 12.68 27.98
C TRP A 438 -10.56 13.05 28.41
N LEU A 439 -11.57 12.31 27.97
CA LEU A 439 -12.98 12.55 28.29
C LEU A 439 -13.42 11.93 29.62
N SER A 440 -12.64 10.98 30.15
CA SER A 440 -12.99 10.22 31.35
C SER A 440 -12.16 10.63 32.57
N GLY A 441 -12.73 10.59 33.77
CA GLY A 441 -12.00 10.82 35.04
C GLY A 441 -11.79 12.30 35.41
N PRO A 442 -11.12 12.57 36.55
CA PRO A 442 -10.95 13.93 37.05
C PRO A 442 -10.05 14.77 36.12
N TRP A 443 -10.48 16.02 35.88
CA TRP A 443 -9.72 16.98 35.08
C TRP A 443 -8.86 17.85 36.00
N THR A 444 -7.56 17.56 36.04
CA THR A 444 -6.59 18.28 36.87
C THR A 444 -5.63 19.09 36.01
N THR A 445 -4.96 20.07 36.60
CA THR A 445 -3.92 20.88 35.94
C THR A 445 -2.84 20.00 35.30
N THR A 446 -2.35 18.99 36.03
CA THR A 446 -1.36 18.03 35.52
C THR A 446 -1.88 17.33 34.27
N ARG A 447 -3.14 16.90 34.29
CA ARG A 447 -3.77 16.21 33.15
C ARG A 447 -3.96 17.12 31.94
N ALA A 448 -4.30 18.39 32.15
CA ALA A 448 -4.36 19.38 31.08
C ALA A 448 -2.99 19.59 30.41
N ILE A 449 -1.92 19.64 31.22
CA ILE A 449 -0.53 19.74 30.74
C ILE A 449 -0.12 18.49 29.95
N GLU A 450 -0.43 17.30 30.45
CA GLU A 450 -0.16 16.02 29.77
C GLU A 450 -0.88 15.96 28.42
N ARG A 451 -2.18 16.30 28.39
CA ARG A 451 -2.96 16.37 27.15
C ARG A 451 -2.31 17.32 26.15
N TYR A 452 -1.92 18.52 26.60
CA TYR A 452 -1.29 19.51 25.73
C TYR A 452 0.01 18.95 25.11
N LYS A 453 0.87 18.31 25.91
CA LYS A 453 2.12 17.69 25.42
C LYS A 453 1.85 16.59 24.39
N MET A 454 0.92 15.68 24.67
CA MET A 454 0.57 14.58 23.74
C MET A 454 -0.06 15.10 22.45
N THR A 455 -0.96 16.08 22.57
CA THR A 455 -1.60 16.71 21.40
C THR A 455 -0.58 17.49 20.56
N CYS A 456 0.40 18.15 21.18
CA CYS A 456 1.50 18.81 20.47
C CYS A 456 2.31 17.81 19.64
N ALA A 457 2.72 16.69 20.25
CA ALA A 457 3.50 15.67 19.55
C ALA A 457 2.73 15.09 18.36
N PHE A 458 1.43 14.85 18.52
CA PHE A 458 0.57 14.43 17.43
C PHE A 458 0.45 15.49 16.34
N PHE A 459 0.14 16.74 16.71
CA PHE A 459 -0.09 17.85 15.78
C PHE A 459 1.14 18.19 14.92
N ASP A 460 2.34 18.07 15.48
CA ASP A 460 3.58 18.27 14.72
C ASP A 460 3.85 17.15 13.71
N LYS A 461 3.48 15.90 14.03
CA LYS A 461 3.70 14.73 13.17
C LYS A 461 2.61 14.57 12.10
N ALA A 462 1.37 14.93 12.41
CA ALA A 462 0.22 14.71 11.54
C ALA A 462 0.29 15.55 10.25
N LYS A 463 -0.17 14.95 9.14
CA LYS A 463 -0.34 15.61 7.84
C LYS A 463 -1.83 15.88 7.61
N PHE A 464 -2.26 17.07 7.98
CA PHE A 464 -3.65 17.49 7.80
C PHE A 464 -3.94 17.84 6.35
N SER A 465 -5.10 17.41 5.85
CA SER A 465 -5.59 17.76 4.52
C SER A 465 -7.12 17.70 4.50
N GLU A 466 -7.76 18.48 3.63
CA GLU A 466 -9.22 18.50 3.51
C GLU A 466 -9.80 17.13 3.09
N GLU A 467 -9.07 16.36 2.28
CA GLU A 467 -9.56 15.11 1.71
C GLU A 467 -9.27 13.89 2.58
N SER A 468 -8.08 13.82 3.20
CA SER A 468 -7.63 12.61 3.90
C SER A 468 -7.73 12.69 5.41
N PHE A 469 -7.44 13.86 6.00
CA PHE A 469 -7.35 14.03 7.44
C PHE A 469 -7.70 15.47 7.83
N PRO A 470 -9.00 15.83 7.83
CA PRO A 470 -9.44 17.19 8.10
C PRO A 470 -9.07 17.58 9.53
N LEU A 471 -8.52 18.77 9.70
CA LEU A 471 -8.14 19.32 11.00
C LEU A 471 -9.42 19.69 11.76
N ALA A 472 -9.66 19.04 12.90
CA ALA A 472 -10.76 19.42 13.79
C ALA A 472 -10.23 20.21 14.99
N PHE A 473 -11.10 21.02 15.58
CA PHE A 473 -10.78 21.84 16.74
C PHE A 473 -10.11 21.08 17.90
N ILE A 474 -10.55 19.85 18.19
CA ILE A 474 -10.02 19.02 19.27
C ILE A 474 -8.58 18.49 19.01
N ASP A 475 -8.16 18.41 17.75
CA ASP A 475 -6.82 17.95 17.36
C ASP A 475 -5.75 19.05 17.52
N ILE A 476 -6.15 20.30 17.78
CA ILE A 476 -5.26 21.43 17.99
C ILE A 476 -4.84 21.48 19.49
N PRO A 477 -3.54 21.62 19.80
CA PRO A 477 -3.06 21.59 21.18
C PRO A 477 -3.31 22.92 21.90
N TRP A 478 -4.56 23.26 22.20
CA TRP A 478 -4.89 24.52 22.87
C TRP A 478 -4.30 24.60 24.30
N PRO A 479 -3.56 25.67 24.64
CA PRO A 479 -3.00 25.86 25.98
C PRO A 479 -4.06 26.38 26.96
N SER A 480 -4.93 25.49 27.45
CA SER A 480 -6.00 25.84 28.38
C SER A 480 -6.18 24.78 29.46
N LEU A 481 -6.57 25.23 30.66
CA LEU A 481 -6.87 24.37 31.81
C LEU A 481 -8.29 23.82 31.80
N ARG A 482 -9.15 24.30 30.90
CA ARG A 482 -10.54 23.84 30.79
C ARG A 482 -10.64 22.45 30.19
N HIS A 483 -11.71 21.72 30.53
CA HIS A 483 -11.96 20.38 30.04
C HIS A 483 -12.22 20.38 28.52
N PRO A 484 -11.73 19.40 27.74
CA PRO A 484 -11.85 19.40 26.27
C PRO A 484 -13.29 19.42 25.75
N LEU A 485 -14.26 18.91 26.52
CA LEU A 485 -15.69 18.95 26.16
C LEU A 485 -16.32 20.34 26.27
N HIS A 486 -15.70 21.25 27.03
CA HIS A 486 -16.23 22.57 27.32
C HIS A 486 -15.39 23.69 26.70
N ILE A 487 -14.31 23.34 26.03
CA ILE A 487 -13.48 24.29 25.30
C ILE A 487 -14.16 24.55 23.96
N ARG A 488 -14.42 25.83 23.69
CA ARG A 488 -14.80 26.32 22.37
C ARG A 488 -13.74 27.30 21.85
N PRO A 489 -13.71 27.61 20.54
CA PRO A 489 -12.76 28.59 20.00
C PRO A 489 -12.80 29.95 20.70
N GLU A 490 -13.99 30.39 21.13
CA GLU A 490 -14.20 31.68 21.81
C GLU A 490 -13.64 31.70 23.24
N ASP A 491 -13.47 30.54 23.85
CA ASP A 491 -12.88 30.39 25.18
C ASP A 491 -11.35 30.45 25.17
N ILE A 492 -10.73 30.45 23.98
CA ILE A 492 -9.29 30.54 23.81
C ILE A 492 -8.87 32.02 23.77
N ASP A 493 -8.85 32.62 24.95
CA ASP A 493 -8.44 33.99 25.15
C ASP A 493 -6.99 34.12 25.68
N TRP A 494 -6.55 35.36 25.81
CA TRP A 494 -5.24 35.69 26.38
C TRP A 494 -5.09 35.18 27.82
N GLN A 495 -6.16 35.28 28.61
CA GLN A 495 -6.14 34.94 30.03
C GLN A 495 -5.98 33.43 30.27
N SER A 496 -6.78 32.60 29.58
CA SER A 496 -6.69 31.14 29.66
C SER A 496 -5.32 30.61 29.23
N THR A 497 -4.73 31.22 28.20
CA THR A 497 -3.36 30.92 27.76
C THR A 497 -2.34 31.25 28.86
N ASN A 498 -2.46 32.44 29.47
CA ASN A 498 -1.57 32.83 30.56
C ASN A 498 -1.72 31.92 31.79
N GLU A 499 -2.95 31.64 32.23
CA GLU A 499 -3.23 30.76 33.37
C GLU A 499 -2.62 29.38 33.17
N PHE A 500 -2.74 28.82 31.95
CA PHE A 500 -2.11 27.54 31.60
C PHE A 500 -0.59 27.60 31.78
N PHE A 501 0.09 28.59 31.20
CA PHE A 501 1.56 28.69 31.28
C PHE A 501 2.07 29.08 32.67
N THR A 502 1.30 29.86 33.44
CA THR A 502 1.60 30.13 34.85
C THR A 502 1.56 28.85 35.67
N SER A 503 0.58 27.97 35.43
CA SER A 503 0.48 26.67 36.10
C SER A 503 1.58 25.68 35.67
N LEU A 504 2.10 25.83 34.45
CA LEU A 504 3.17 25.01 33.90
C LEU A 504 4.56 25.42 34.42
N LYS A 505 4.76 26.70 34.78
CA LYS A 505 6.02 27.25 35.28
C LYS A 505 6.64 26.48 36.46
N PRO A 506 5.89 26.05 37.51
CA PRO A 506 6.48 25.23 38.58
C PRO A 506 6.82 23.80 38.15
N VAL A 507 6.21 23.28 37.08
CA VAL A 507 6.43 21.90 36.60
C VAL A 507 7.70 21.80 35.73
N LEU A 508 8.05 22.85 34.99
CA LEU A 508 9.22 22.87 34.12
C LEU A 508 10.32 23.78 34.66
N ARG A 509 11.54 23.24 34.84
CA ARG A 509 12.69 24.03 35.29
C ARG A 509 13.11 25.07 34.23
N GLY A 510 13.64 26.20 34.69
CA GLY A 510 13.82 27.46 33.93
C GLY A 510 14.14 27.34 32.43
N GLN A 511 15.20 26.63 32.03
CA GLN A 511 15.55 26.50 30.61
C GLN A 511 14.55 25.64 29.81
N ALA A 512 14.09 24.53 30.38
CA ALA A 512 13.08 23.68 29.76
C ALA A 512 11.76 24.43 29.54
N TYR A 513 11.37 25.30 30.49
CA TYR A 513 10.21 26.17 30.33
C TYR A 513 10.36 27.14 29.15
N LYS A 514 11.54 27.79 29.01
CA LYS A 514 11.83 28.69 27.87
C LYS A 514 11.80 27.96 26.53
N ASP A 515 12.40 26.78 26.46
CA ASP A 515 12.42 25.98 25.23
C ASP A 515 11.01 25.51 24.86
N PHE A 516 10.21 25.14 25.86
CA PHE A 516 8.81 24.77 25.68
C PHE A 516 7.94 25.94 25.19
N LEU A 517 8.13 27.14 25.75
CA LEU A 517 7.48 28.37 25.25
C LEU A 517 7.89 28.68 23.81
N LYS A 518 9.18 28.58 23.49
CA LYS A 518 9.68 28.82 22.13
C LYS A 518 9.07 27.85 21.12
N GLN A 519 9.00 26.57 21.45
CA GLN A 519 8.37 25.56 20.58
C GLN A 519 6.87 25.82 20.41
N SER A 520 6.18 26.20 21.50
CA SER A 520 4.75 26.53 21.47
C SER A 520 4.50 27.78 20.61
N LEU A 521 5.31 28.84 20.78
CA LEU A 521 5.23 30.05 19.98
C LEU A 521 5.43 29.76 18.49
N GLN A 522 6.43 28.94 18.15
CA GLN A 522 6.64 28.51 16.77
C GLN A 522 5.45 27.69 16.24
N ARG A 523 4.81 26.87 17.07
CA ARG A 523 3.66 26.04 16.69
C ARG A 523 2.41 26.87 16.40
N PHE A 524 2.19 27.94 17.15
CA PHE A 524 1.06 28.87 16.96
C PHE A 524 1.39 30.08 16.08
N HIS A 525 2.55 30.09 15.42
CA HIS A 525 2.90 31.18 14.51
C HIS A 525 1.99 31.14 13.26
N PRO A 526 1.33 32.26 12.87
CA PRO A 526 0.43 32.28 11.72
C PRO A 526 1.12 31.83 10.42
N ASP A 527 2.37 32.26 10.17
CA ASP A 527 3.12 31.81 8.98
C ASP A 527 3.35 30.28 8.94
N ARG A 528 3.50 29.63 10.11
CA ARG A 528 3.66 28.17 10.16
C ARG A 528 2.34 27.47 9.82
N TRP A 529 1.22 28.04 10.23
CA TRP A 529 -0.11 27.52 9.89
C TRP A 529 -0.42 27.66 8.41
N SER A 530 -0.10 28.83 7.83
CA SER A 530 -0.24 29.08 6.40
C SER A 530 0.69 28.19 5.56
N SER A 531 1.96 28.04 5.93
CA SER A 531 2.91 27.20 5.18
C SER A 531 2.58 25.71 5.24
N ARG A 532 2.00 25.22 6.35
CA ARG A 532 1.49 23.85 6.47
C ARG A 532 0.08 23.66 5.89
N ASN A 533 -0.53 24.71 5.35
CA ASN A 533 -1.89 24.71 4.81
C ASN A 533 -2.94 24.19 5.81
N LEU A 534 -2.78 24.48 7.10
CA LEU A 534 -3.64 23.96 8.16
C LEU A 534 -5.06 24.55 8.12
N PHE A 535 -5.18 25.84 7.76
CA PHE A 535 -6.48 26.49 7.62
C PHE A 535 -7.35 25.85 6.54
N ALA A 536 -6.75 25.45 5.41
CA ALA A 536 -7.48 24.76 4.34
C ALA A 536 -7.93 23.34 4.74
N ALA A 537 -7.29 22.72 5.74
CA ALA A 537 -7.71 21.40 6.24
C ALA A 537 -8.94 21.47 7.16
N ILE A 538 -9.40 22.66 7.56
CA ILE A 538 -10.61 22.87 8.35
C ILE A 538 -11.80 22.97 7.38
N LEU A 539 -12.78 22.08 7.55
CA LEU A 539 -13.92 21.93 6.63
C LEU A 539 -14.95 23.07 6.75
N ASN A 540 -15.18 23.57 7.97
CA ASN A 540 -16.15 24.62 8.23
C ASN A 540 -15.47 26.00 8.16
N GLU A 541 -16.02 26.92 7.37
CA GLU A 541 -15.47 28.25 7.15
C GLU A 541 -15.63 29.17 8.37
N ASP A 542 -16.75 29.06 9.10
CA ASP A 542 -16.98 29.82 10.33
C ASP A 542 -16.00 29.38 11.42
N GLU A 543 -15.86 28.06 11.62
CA GLU A 543 -14.90 27.47 12.55
C GLU A 543 -13.45 27.84 12.18
N ARG A 544 -13.13 27.95 10.88
CA ARG A 544 -11.81 28.38 10.40
C ARG A 544 -11.50 29.81 10.84
N ASN A 545 -12.45 30.74 10.72
CA ASN A 545 -12.26 32.14 11.12
C ASN A 545 -12.10 32.28 12.64
N GLU A 546 -12.87 31.50 13.40
CA GLU A 546 -12.74 31.45 14.86
C GLU A 546 -11.38 30.87 15.29
N ILE A 547 -10.95 29.78 14.67
CA ILE A 547 -9.64 29.15 14.92
C ILE A 547 -8.50 30.12 14.56
N ASP A 548 -8.57 30.83 13.44
CA ASP A 548 -7.55 31.83 13.07
C ASP A 548 -7.44 32.93 14.14
N THR A 549 -8.58 33.43 14.62
CA THR A 549 -8.63 34.42 15.70
C THR A 549 -8.01 33.89 17.00
N ALA A 550 -8.32 32.64 17.36
CA ALA A 550 -7.76 31.97 18.53
C ALA A 550 -6.24 31.74 18.41
N VAL A 551 -5.76 31.26 17.24
CA VAL A 551 -4.32 31.07 16.96
C VAL A 551 -3.56 32.38 17.09
N ASN A 552 -4.07 33.47 16.52
CA ASN A 552 -3.47 34.79 16.63
C ASN A 552 -3.42 35.28 18.09
N THR A 553 -4.46 35.01 18.87
CA THR A 553 -4.52 35.37 20.29
C THR A 553 -3.49 34.60 21.11
N VAL A 554 -3.43 33.27 20.95
CA VAL A 554 -2.45 32.39 21.60
C VAL A 554 -1.02 32.78 21.21
N SER A 555 -0.76 33.06 19.94
CA SER A 555 0.55 33.46 19.44
C SER A 555 1.05 34.75 20.10
N LYS A 556 0.18 35.77 20.21
CA LYS A 556 0.54 37.02 20.89
C LYS A 556 0.78 36.83 22.39
N ALA A 557 -0.05 36.02 23.06
CA ALA A 557 0.11 35.70 24.49
C ALA A 557 1.44 34.98 24.76
N LEU A 558 1.75 33.96 23.96
CA LEU A 558 3.02 33.25 23.99
C LEU A 558 4.22 34.16 23.73
N GLY A 559 4.09 35.13 22.82
CA GLY A 559 5.12 36.12 22.53
C GLY A 559 5.44 36.98 23.76
N ALA A 560 4.43 37.45 24.48
CA ALA A 560 4.60 38.22 25.72
C ALA A 560 5.23 37.37 26.84
N LEU A 561 4.73 36.15 27.06
CA LEU A 561 5.28 35.22 28.06
C LEU A 561 6.74 34.86 27.77
N TYR A 562 7.10 34.66 26.50
CA TYR A 562 8.46 34.36 26.10
C TYR A 562 9.40 35.55 26.32
N ALA A 563 8.94 36.78 26.04
CA ALA A 563 9.71 38.00 26.32
C ALA A 563 9.99 38.16 27.83
N GLU A 564 8.97 37.93 28.68
CA GLU A 564 9.09 37.96 30.15
C GLU A 564 10.04 36.87 30.68
N ALA A 565 9.93 35.64 30.16
CA ALA A 565 10.81 34.55 30.55
C ALA A 565 12.27 34.82 30.15
N ARG A 566 12.50 35.58 29.06
CA ARG A 566 13.84 35.97 28.61
C ARG A 566 14.47 37.03 29.50
N THR A 567 13.69 38.01 29.99
CA THR A 567 14.19 39.06 30.89
C THR A 567 14.40 38.55 32.32
N SER A 568 13.55 37.65 32.80
CA SER A 568 13.64 37.07 34.16
C SER A 568 14.91 36.26 34.42
N SER A 569 15.70 35.94 33.40
CA SER A 569 16.95 35.19 33.54
C SER A 569 18.14 36.03 33.96
N TYR A 570 17.99 37.36 33.97
CA TYR A 570 19.05 38.32 34.27
C TYR A 570 18.98 38.89 35.69
N ASN A 571 17.92 38.53 36.43
CA ASN A 571 17.76 38.79 37.86
C ASN A 571 17.89 37.47 38.61
#